data_AF-A0A1V5XDN4-F1
#
_entry.id   AF-A0A1V5XDN4-F1
#
_cell.length_a   1.000
_cell.length_b   1.000
_cell.length_c   1.000
_cell.angle_alpha   90.00
_cell.angle_beta   90.00
_cell.angle_gamma   90.00
#
_symmetry.space_group_name_H-M   'P 1'
#
loop_
_entity.id
_entity.type
_entity.pdbx_description
1 polymer ?
#
loop_
_entity_poly.entity_id
_entity_poly.type
_entity_poly.pdbx_seq_one_letter_code
_entity_poly.pdbx_strand_id
1 'polypeptide(L)'
;MMKQAKVIATVVLVALAVGCRTESRPQVAGTQPGYGQPGYGQPGYGQPGYGQPGYGQPGYGQPGYGQPGQPGYGQPGAPPATTPPATSPPTGSLPAPPIGSFDASGTMTASFIRQEAKTVLDALVAALPNDARGRVIGIPLAVIEDPGEVNAFAGCDKTGRAFMGITAPLLTLQAASSEAKAYDELNGTRYHDDYVNSVANSVRGGRAVQGLSPGQLPVPNALDPRKLARQKFLFDEQLAFVLGHELAHHYRGHTGCANGGASTGVSAEDIGRLLSNTVPIFNQPLEVEADVHGVRNTLDAGVRQQGAPWTEEGAMLTLDFFNRLSQFGPEVLLLGFLQTHPHPTFRIPIVQSTAQQWRQSGGQSQPGGTNPFPFPLPFPIPGLGN
;
A
#
# COMPACT_ATOMS: atom_id res chain seq x y z
N MET A 1 42.25 20.93 -47.24
CA MET A 1 42.51 22.40 -47.17
C MET A 1 41.43 23.01 -46.28
N MET A 2 41.86 23.64 -45.18
CA MET A 2 41.02 24.22 -44.13
C MET A 2 40.30 25.49 -44.59
N LYS A 3 39.03 25.68 -44.19
CA LYS A 3 38.44 27.01 -43.99
C LYS A 3 37.56 26.99 -42.73
N GLN A 4 37.82 27.98 -41.87
CA GLN A 4 37.17 28.21 -40.59
C GLN A 4 35.87 29.00 -40.73
N ALA A 5 34.91 28.77 -39.83
CA ALA A 5 33.92 29.78 -39.43
C ALA A 5 33.44 29.52 -37.98
N LYS A 6 33.54 30.55 -37.16
CA LYS A 6 33.16 30.65 -35.74
C LYS A 6 31.65 30.81 -35.58
N VAL A 7 31.08 30.25 -34.51
CA VAL A 7 29.88 30.81 -33.84
C VAL A 7 30.14 30.84 -32.33
N ILE A 8 29.81 31.99 -31.74
CA ILE A 8 30.19 32.47 -30.41
C ILE A 8 29.09 32.12 -29.40
N ALA A 9 29.48 31.53 -28.27
CA ALA A 9 28.66 31.39 -27.07
C ALA A 9 28.76 32.66 -26.21
N THR A 10 27.63 33.16 -25.70
CA THR A 10 27.61 34.26 -24.72
C THR A 10 27.06 33.72 -23.39
N VAL A 11 27.95 33.60 -22.40
CA VAL A 11 27.64 33.42 -20.98
C VAL A 11 27.96 34.76 -20.31
N VAL A 12 26.99 35.37 -19.66
CA VAL A 12 27.21 36.57 -18.84
C VAL A 12 27.40 36.13 -17.40
N LEU A 13 28.62 36.30 -16.90
CA LEU A 13 29.02 36.17 -15.51
C LEU A 13 29.50 37.54 -15.06
N VAL A 14 28.87 38.15 -14.05
CA VAL A 14 29.34 39.38 -13.42
C VAL A 14 29.77 39.05 -12.00
N ALA A 15 31.07 39.23 -11.75
CA ALA A 15 31.71 39.17 -10.45
C ALA A 15 31.77 40.57 -9.84
N LEU A 16 31.68 40.64 -8.50
CA LEU A 16 32.22 41.75 -7.71
C LEU A 16 32.94 41.18 -6.49
N ALA A 17 34.08 41.78 -6.19
CA ALA A 17 35.12 41.25 -5.32
C ALA A 17 35.54 42.29 -4.26
N VAL A 18 36.02 41.76 -3.13
CA VAL A 18 37.05 42.30 -2.20
C VAL A 18 36.67 43.35 -1.14
N GLY A 19 37.01 43.02 0.11
CA GLY A 19 37.38 43.96 1.18
C GLY A 19 37.57 43.28 2.56
N CYS A 20 38.81 43.18 3.06
CA CYS A 20 39.21 42.47 4.30
C CYS A 20 39.41 43.37 5.55
N ARG A 21 39.54 42.69 6.71
CA ARG A 21 40.20 43.05 8.01
C ARG A 21 39.31 43.77 9.05
N THR A 22 39.32 43.50 10.37
CA THR A 22 40.29 42.87 11.30
C THR A 22 39.59 42.54 12.64
N GLU A 23 40.02 41.47 13.35
CA GLU A 23 39.65 41.17 14.75
C GLU A 23 40.53 41.94 15.76
N SER A 24 40.00 42.27 16.96
CA SER A 24 40.75 42.44 18.23
C SER A 24 39.80 42.42 19.45
N ARG A 25 40.09 41.57 20.45
CA ARG A 25 39.41 41.36 21.76
C ARG A 25 39.94 42.38 22.83
N PRO A 26 39.75 42.18 24.16
CA PRO A 26 38.57 42.30 25.06
C PRO A 26 38.81 43.31 26.25
N GLN A 27 37.96 43.28 27.30
CA GLN A 27 38.07 43.85 28.69
C GLN A 27 37.37 45.20 28.98
N VAL A 28 36.88 45.58 30.18
CA VAL A 28 36.41 45.02 31.48
C VAL A 28 35.84 46.22 32.29
N ALA A 29 34.77 45.99 33.07
CA ALA A 29 34.27 46.71 34.27
C ALA A 29 33.81 48.20 34.27
N GLY A 30 32.68 48.45 34.97
CA GLY A 30 32.44 49.72 35.71
C GLY A 30 31.00 50.23 35.91
N THR A 31 30.39 49.89 37.06
CA THR A 31 29.47 50.72 37.92
C THR A 31 28.04 51.17 37.53
N GLN A 32 27.08 50.76 38.40
CA GLN A 32 25.66 51.17 38.71
C GLN A 32 25.38 52.69 38.91
N PRO A 33 24.16 53.16 39.32
CA PRO A 33 22.75 52.72 39.13
C PRO A 33 21.77 53.88 38.74
N GLY A 34 20.47 53.60 38.46
CA GLY A 34 19.41 54.63 38.35
C GLY A 34 17.98 54.07 38.38
N TYR A 35 17.08 54.72 39.11
CA TYR A 35 15.82 54.23 39.69
C TYR A 35 14.55 54.47 38.83
N GLY A 36 13.45 53.72 39.07
CA GLY A 36 12.08 54.25 38.93
C GLY A 36 10.94 53.38 38.34
N GLN A 37 10.33 52.52 39.18
CA GLN A 37 8.87 52.37 39.48
C GLN A 37 7.83 51.92 38.40
N PRO A 38 6.92 50.95 38.73
CA PRO A 38 5.87 50.42 37.86
C PRO A 38 4.47 51.07 38.05
N GLY A 39 3.70 51.19 36.97
CA GLY A 39 2.31 51.70 36.98
C GLY A 39 1.25 50.60 37.03
N TYR A 40 0.34 50.68 38.01
CA TYR A 40 -0.87 49.86 38.20
C TYR A 40 -2.16 50.66 37.93
N GLY A 41 -3.23 49.95 37.54
CA GLY A 41 -4.63 50.27 37.84
C GLY A 41 -5.56 50.26 36.63
N GLN A 42 -6.84 49.87 36.67
CA GLN A 42 -7.75 49.10 37.54
C GLN A 42 -9.07 48.93 36.72
N PRO A 43 -10.00 48.01 37.06
CA PRO A 43 -11.11 47.57 36.20
C PRO A 43 -12.43 48.34 36.43
N GLY A 44 -13.30 48.39 35.40
CA GLY A 44 -14.61 49.05 35.44
C GLY A 44 -15.77 48.09 35.74
N TYR A 45 -16.55 48.41 36.78
CA TYR A 45 -17.81 47.76 37.20
C TYR A 45 -19.03 48.39 36.49
N GLY A 46 -20.09 47.60 36.24
CA GLY A 46 -21.35 48.01 35.59
C GLY A 46 -22.42 48.60 36.53
N GLN A 47 -23.66 48.74 36.01
CA GLN A 47 -25.00 48.82 36.68
C GLN A 47 -26.11 49.23 35.63
N PRO A 48 -27.45 49.11 35.88
CA PRO A 48 -28.37 48.31 35.06
C PRO A 48 -29.70 49.02 34.65
N GLY A 49 -30.65 48.26 34.05
CA GLY A 49 -32.09 48.58 33.96
C GLY A 49 -32.65 48.50 32.52
N TYR A 50 -33.90 48.17 32.20
CA TYR A 50 -35.15 47.80 32.88
C TYR A 50 -35.95 46.93 31.89
N GLY A 51 -36.74 45.95 32.36
CA GLY A 51 -37.68 45.20 31.52
C GLY A 51 -39.06 45.87 31.42
N GLN A 52 -39.77 45.63 30.31
CA GLN A 52 -41.25 45.62 30.17
C GLN A 52 -41.64 44.78 28.93
N PRO A 53 -42.86 44.18 28.87
CA PRO A 53 -43.12 42.94 28.13
C PRO A 53 -43.94 43.07 26.83
N GLY A 54 -43.67 42.13 25.91
CA GLY A 54 -44.64 41.39 25.08
C GLY A 54 -45.31 42.09 23.90
N TYR A 55 -45.16 41.54 22.68
CA TYR A 55 -46.26 41.25 21.73
C TYR A 55 -45.79 40.16 20.75
N GLY A 56 -46.48 39.03 20.74
CA GLY A 56 -46.21 37.90 19.84
C GLY A 56 -46.74 38.15 18.43
N GLN A 57 -45.98 37.68 17.44
CA GLN A 57 -46.41 37.49 16.06
C GLN A 57 -46.07 36.03 15.67
N PRO A 58 -47.04 35.23 15.18
CA PRO A 58 -46.77 33.86 14.75
C PRO A 58 -45.94 33.86 13.47
N GLY A 59 -44.68 33.39 13.57
CA GLY A 59 -43.85 33.10 12.42
C GLY A 59 -44.24 31.75 11.82
N TYR A 60 -44.73 31.75 10.59
CA TYR A 60 -44.93 30.56 9.76
C TYR A 60 -43.56 29.90 9.49
N GLY A 61 -43.24 28.85 10.26
CA GLY A 61 -42.05 28.03 10.03
C GLY A 61 -42.22 27.20 8.77
N GLN A 62 -41.32 27.40 7.80
CA GLN A 62 -41.11 26.43 6.72
C GLN A 62 -40.46 25.17 7.29
N PRO A 63 -40.85 23.95 6.85
CA PRO A 63 -40.21 22.72 7.30
C PRO A 63 -38.75 22.67 6.86
N GLY A 64 -37.84 22.66 7.83
CA GLY A 64 -36.45 22.29 7.60
C GLY A 64 -36.37 20.80 7.26
N TYR A 65 -35.66 20.48 6.18
CA TYR A 65 -35.28 19.12 5.82
C TYR A 65 -34.34 18.56 6.89
N GLY A 66 -34.91 17.95 7.93
CA GLY A 66 -34.17 17.13 8.88
C GLY A 66 -33.68 15.87 8.17
N GLN A 67 -32.37 15.62 8.23
CA GLN A 67 -31.81 14.30 7.91
C GLN A 67 -32.49 13.24 8.80
N PRO A 68 -32.92 12.09 8.26
CA PRO A 68 -33.33 10.96 9.07
C PRO A 68 -32.15 10.47 9.92
N GLY A 69 -32.32 10.50 11.24
CA GLY A 69 -31.41 9.87 12.17
C GLY A 69 -31.30 8.37 11.88
N GLN A 70 -30.08 7.86 11.83
CA GLN A 70 -29.83 6.44 11.67
C GLN A 70 -30.40 5.66 12.88
N PRO A 71 -31.14 4.57 12.67
CA PRO A 71 -31.51 3.67 13.75
C PRO A 71 -30.25 3.03 14.36
N GLY A 72 -30.12 3.14 15.68
CA GLY A 72 -29.10 2.43 16.43
C GLY A 72 -29.35 0.93 16.36
N TYR A 73 -28.57 0.24 15.54
CA TYR A 73 -28.50 -1.21 15.55
C TYR A 73 -27.62 -1.63 16.73
N GLY A 74 -28.25 -2.20 17.76
CA GLY A 74 -27.55 -2.79 18.90
C GLY A 74 -26.61 -3.90 18.43
N GLN A 75 -25.34 -3.80 18.83
CA GLN A 75 -24.36 -4.87 18.73
C GLN A 75 -24.89 -6.12 19.44
N PRO A 76 -24.98 -7.29 18.79
CA PRO A 76 -24.72 -8.55 19.46
C PRO A 76 -23.24 -8.53 19.85
N GLY A 77 -22.96 -8.75 21.14
CA GLY A 77 -21.63 -8.62 21.73
C GLY A 77 -20.54 -9.29 20.90
N ALA A 78 -19.46 -8.54 20.64
CA ALA A 78 -18.25 -9.07 20.06
C ALA A 78 -17.80 -10.30 20.89
N PRO A 79 -17.59 -11.48 20.27
CA PRO A 79 -16.84 -12.52 20.95
C PRO A 79 -15.44 -11.96 21.27
N PRO A 80 -14.81 -12.36 22.39
CA PRO A 80 -13.48 -11.89 22.75
C PRO A 80 -12.53 -12.08 21.57
N ALA A 81 -11.66 -11.10 21.34
CA ALA A 81 -10.57 -11.19 20.38
C ALA A 81 -9.65 -12.35 20.76
N THR A 82 -10.01 -13.57 20.38
CA THR A 82 -9.05 -14.62 20.14
C THR A 82 -8.33 -14.18 18.89
N THR A 83 -7.08 -13.74 19.05
CA THR A 83 -6.10 -13.71 17.97
C THR A 83 -6.36 -14.91 17.05
N PRO A 84 -6.61 -14.71 15.74
CA PRO A 84 -6.64 -15.85 14.83
C PRO A 84 -5.34 -16.62 15.06
N PRO A 85 -5.39 -17.97 15.11
CA PRO A 85 -4.17 -18.73 15.29
C PRO A 85 -3.21 -18.26 14.21
N ALA A 86 -2.01 -17.83 14.64
CA ALA A 86 -0.90 -17.60 13.73
C ALA A 86 -0.91 -18.75 12.73
N THR A 87 -0.98 -18.45 11.45
CA THR A 87 -0.81 -19.43 10.38
C THR A 87 0.47 -20.18 10.71
N SER A 88 0.34 -21.40 11.23
CA SER A 88 1.51 -22.19 11.59
C SER A 88 2.39 -22.29 10.34
N PRO A 89 3.72 -22.11 10.47
CA PRO A 89 4.61 -22.23 9.33
C PRO A 89 4.30 -23.55 8.61
N PRO A 90 4.31 -23.56 7.27
CA PRO A 90 3.93 -24.73 6.51
C PRO A 90 4.69 -25.97 7.00
N THR A 91 3.96 -27.05 7.29
CA THR A 91 4.54 -28.30 7.82
C THR A 91 5.32 -29.09 6.76
N GLY A 92 5.34 -28.63 5.51
CA GLY A 92 6.09 -29.22 4.39
C GLY A 92 7.47 -28.57 4.21
N SER A 93 8.44 -29.35 3.72
CA SER A 93 9.76 -28.82 3.36
C SER A 93 9.63 -27.82 2.20
N LEU A 94 10.10 -26.60 2.40
CA LEU A 94 10.18 -25.59 1.34
C LEU A 94 11.35 -25.90 0.39
N PRO A 95 11.21 -25.61 -0.93
CA PRO A 95 12.28 -25.80 -1.89
C PRO A 95 13.45 -24.85 -1.60
N ALA A 96 14.66 -25.30 -1.94
CA ALA A 96 15.83 -24.44 -1.89
C ALA A 96 15.66 -23.28 -2.90
N PRO A 97 16.02 -22.04 -2.54
CA PRO A 97 15.94 -20.94 -3.48
C PRO A 97 16.86 -21.10 -4.70
N PRO A 98 16.51 -20.50 -5.84
CA PRO A 98 17.37 -20.51 -7.03
C PRO A 98 18.77 -19.94 -6.75
N ILE A 99 19.79 -20.49 -7.40
CA ILE A 99 21.16 -19.97 -7.28
C ILE A 99 21.21 -18.52 -7.77
N GLY A 100 21.88 -17.64 -7.02
CA GLY A 100 21.97 -16.20 -7.33
C GLY A 100 20.75 -15.37 -6.94
N SER A 101 19.72 -16.00 -6.31
CA SER A 101 18.58 -15.27 -5.75
C SER A 101 18.97 -14.38 -4.56
N PHE A 102 19.97 -14.81 -3.79
CA PHE A 102 20.46 -14.11 -2.59
C PHE A 102 21.90 -13.62 -2.75
N ASP A 103 22.20 -12.48 -2.11
CA ASP A 103 23.57 -11.99 -1.95
C ASP A 103 24.28 -12.62 -0.73
N ALA A 104 25.51 -12.17 -0.46
CA ALA A 104 26.33 -12.69 0.64
C ALA A 104 25.79 -12.38 2.04
N SER A 105 24.80 -11.50 2.16
CA SER A 105 24.13 -11.18 3.43
C SER A 105 22.82 -11.95 3.64
N GLY A 106 22.36 -12.70 2.63
CA GLY A 106 21.07 -13.39 2.67
C GLY A 106 19.89 -12.50 2.29
N THR A 107 20.16 -11.36 1.64
CA THR A 107 19.15 -10.48 1.05
C THR A 107 18.92 -10.85 -0.40
N MET A 108 17.66 -10.82 -0.86
CA MET A 108 17.35 -11.10 -2.26
C MET A 108 17.92 -10.02 -3.18
N THR A 109 18.49 -10.43 -4.30
CA THR A 109 19.08 -9.48 -5.26
C THR A 109 17.99 -8.68 -5.98
N ALA A 110 18.34 -7.43 -6.33
CA ALA A 110 17.46 -6.54 -7.09
C ALA A 110 17.02 -7.14 -8.44
N SER A 111 17.89 -7.90 -9.11
CA SER A 111 17.56 -8.63 -10.34
C SER A 111 16.58 -9.77 -10.09
N PHE A 112 16.78 -10.51 -9.00
CA PHE A 112 15.92 -11.64 -8.65
C PHE A 112 14.49 -11.17 -8.33
N ILE A 113 14.31 -10.18 -7.45
CA ILE A 113 12.97 -9.73 -7.06
C ILE A 113 12.13 -9.21 -8.24
N ARG A 114 12.78 -8.60 -9.25
CA ARG A 114 12.13 -8.14 -10.49
C ARG A 114 11.75 -9.28 -11.43
N GLN A 115 12.60 -10.30 -11.50
CA GLN A 115 12.32 -11.49 -12.30
C GLN A 115 11.22 -12.32 -11.66
N GLU A 116 11.25 -12.49 -10.34
CA GLU A 116 10.32 -13.31 -9.60
C GLU A 116 8.88 -12.78 -9.68
N ALA A 117 8.69 -11.46 -9.69
CA ALA A 117 7.36 -10.87 -9.93
C ALA A 117 6.71 -11.36 -11.24
N LYS A 118 7.51 -11.56 -12.30
CA LYS A 118 7.03 -12.12 -13.57
C LYS A 118 6.75 -13.62 -13.45
N THR A 119 7.65 -14.37 -12.80
CA THR A 119 7.46 -15.80 -12.53
C THR A 119 6.16 -16.07 -11.75
N VAL A 120 5.89 -15.27 -10.71
CA VAL A 120 4.67 -15.38 -9.90
C VAL A 120 3.44 -15.01 -10.72
N LEU A 121 3.50 -13.98 -11.55
CA LEU A 121 2.39 -13.65 -12.47
C LEU A 121 2.10 -14.80 -13.45
N ASP A 122 3.13 -15.42 -14.02
CA ASP A 122 2.96 -16.57 -14.92
C ASP A 122 2.28 -17.74 -14.19
N ALA A 123 2.65 -17.99 -12.93
CA ALA A 123 2.01 -19.01 -12.09
C ALA A 123 0.53 -18.69 -11.81
N LEU A 124 0.21 -17.42 -11.51
CA LEU A 124 -1.17 -16.96 -11.31
C LEU A 124 -2.01 -17.14 -12.59
N VAL A 125 -1.51 -16.72 -13.75
CA VAL A 125 -2.18 -16.88 -15.04
C VAL A 125 -2.39 -18.36 -15.39
N ALA A 126 -1.39 -19.20 -15.16
CA ALA A 126 -1.49 -20.65 -15.37
C ALA A 126 -2.51 -21.32 -14.42
N ALA A 127 -2.76 -20.72 -13.25
CA ALA A 127 -3.72 -21.23 -12.30
C ALA A 127 -5.18 -20.98 -12.70
N LEU A 128 -5.45 -19.92 -13.47
CA LEU A 128 -6.80 -19.51 -13.84
C LEU A 128 -7.56 -20.54 -14.70
N PRO A 129 -8.90 -20.58 -14.62
CA PRO A 129 -9.76 -21.26 -15.60
C PRO A 129 -9.52 -20.76 -17.03
N ASN A 130 -9.85 -21.58 -18.04
CA ASN A 130 -9.51 -21.29 -19.45
C ASN A 130 -10.08 -19.97 -19.97
N ASP A 131 -11.31 -19.63 -19.58
CA ASP A 131 -11.99 -18.39 -19.98
C ASP A 131 -11.32 -17.15 -19.37
N ALA A 132 -11.01 -17.20 -18.07
CA ALA A 132 -10.30 -16.12 -17.38
C ALA A 132 -8.86 -16.00 -17.90
N ARG A 133 -8.15 -17.13 -18.07
CA ARG A 133 -6.80 -17.17 -18.62
C ARG A 133 -6.73 -16.57 -20.02
N GLY A 134 -7.69 -16.88 -20.89
CA GLY A 134 -7.75 -16.33 -22.25
C GLY A 134 -7.85 -14.79 -22.30
N ARG A 135 -8.39 -14.15 -21.26
CA ARG A 135 -8.49 -12.68 -21.16
C ARG A 135 -7.19 -12.00 -20.75
N VAL A 136 -6.34 -12.70 -20.01
CA VAL A 136 -5.17 -12.10 -19.35
C VAL A 136 -3.83 -12.66 -19.80
N ILE A 137 -3.83 -13.75 -20.57
CA ILE A 137 -2.61 -14.32 -21.13
C ILE A 137 -1.90 -13.28 -22.01
N GLY A 138 -0.62 -13.03 -21.73
CA GLY A 138 0.20 -12.07 -22.47
C GLY A 138 0.01 -10.62 -22.08
N ILE A 139 -0.76 -10.30 -21.02
CA ILE A 139 -0.74 -8.97 -20.42
C ILE A 139 0.68 -8.69 -19.89
N PRO A 140 1.35 -7.61 -20.33
CA PRO A 140 2.70 -7.31 -19.87
C PRO A 140 2.69 -6.79 -18.43
N LEU A 141 3.70 -7.22 -17.65
CA LEU A 141 4.00 -6.66 -16.33
C LEU A 141 5.21 -5.73 -16.42
N ALA A 142 5.01 -4.45 -16.11
CA ALA A 142 6.06 -3.44 -16.01
C ALA A 142 6.52 -3.28 -14.56
N VAL A 143 7.84 -3.21 -14.35
CA VAL A 143 8.41 -2.76 -13.07
C VAL A 143 8.70 -1.27 -13.18
N ILE A 144 8.14 -0.49 -12.26
CA ILE A 144 8.18 0.97 -12.31
C ILE A 144 9.12 1.49 -11.25
N GLU A 145 10.14 2.23 -11.66
CA GLU A 145 11.23 2.72 -10.79
C GLU A 145 10.88 4.06 -10.10
N ASP A 146 9.60 4.35 -9.87
CA ASP A 146 9.17 5.55 -9.16
C ASP A 146 9.39 5.39 -7.65
N PRO A 147 10.29 6.16 -7.02
CA PRO A 147 10.61 6.01 -5.60
C PRO A 147 9.50 6.53 -4.66
N GLY A 148 8.55 7.33 -5.17
CA GLY A 148 7.47 7.91 -4.38
C GLY A 148 6.24 7.03 -4.24
N GLU A 149 6.14 5.97 -5.03
CA GLU A 149 4.96 5.12 -5.11
C GLU A 149 5.24 3.71 -4.60
N VAL A 150 4.40 3.24 -3.68
CA VAL A 150 4.39 1.87 -3.16
C VAL A 150 3.07 1.24 -3.57
N ASN A 151 3.02 0.76 -4.82
CA ASN A 151 1.79 0.31 -5.43
C ASN A 151 2.00 -0.82 -6.46
N ALA A 152 0.91 -1.53 -6.74
CA ALA A 152 0.69 -2.33 -7.95
C ALA A 152 -0.60 -1.83 -8.60
N PHE A 153 -0.78 -2.05 -9.90
CA PHE A 153 -1.99 -1.62 -10.59
C PHE A 153 -2.25 -2.39 -11.88
N ALA A 154 -3.53 -2.54 -12.21
CA ALA A 154 -4.02 -2.99 -13.51
C ALA A 154 -4.60 -1.80 -14.29
N GLY A 155 -4.28 -1.70 -15.59
CA GLY A 155 -4.67 -0.55 -16.39
C GLY A 155 -4.73 -0.83 -17.89
N CYS A 156 -5.16 0.18 -18.63
CA CYS A 156 -5.26 0.14 -20.07
C CYS A 156 -4.37 1.23 -20.66
N ASP A 157 -3.53 0.90 -21.65
CA ASP A 157 -2.72 1.90 -22.34
C ASP A 157 -3.58 2.79 -23.25
N LYS A 158 -2.98 3.82 -23.84
CA LYS A 158 -3.67 4.77 -24.74
C LYS A 158 -4.31 4.12 -25.97
N THR A 159 -3.93 2.88 -26.30
CA THR A 159 -4.48 2.08 -27.40
C THR A 159 -5.57 1.10 -26.93
N GLY A 160 -5.88 1.09 -25.63
CA GLY A 160 -6.84 0.20 -25.00
C GLY A 160 -6.27 -1.19 -24.69
N ARG A 161 -4.94 -1.39 -24.76
CA ARG A 161 -4.32 -2.68 -24.42
C ARG A 161 -4.15 -2.78 -22.91
N ALA A 162 -4.52 -3.93 -22.35
CA ALA A 162 -4.34 -4.20 -20.93
C ALA A 162 -2.85 -4.32 -20.58
N PHE A 163 -2.48 -3.82 -19.40
CA PHE A 163 -1.15 -3.96 -18.81
C PHE A 163 -1.22 -3.94 -17.29
N MET A 164 -0.21 -4.52 -16.65
CA MET A 164 -0.05 -4.49 -15.19
C MET A 164 1.26 -3.77 -14.83
N GLY A 165 1.25 -3.09 -13.70
CA GLY A 165 2.41 -2.41 -13.14
C GLY A 165 2.66 -2.85 -11.71
N ILE A 166 3.94 -2.96 -11.33
CA ILE A 166 4.37 -3.06 -9.94
C ILE A 166 5.56 -2.13 -9.71
N THR A 167 5.56 -1.40 -8.61
CA THR A 167 6.61 -0.43 -8.29
C THR A 167 7.83 -1.12 -7.66
N ALA A 168 9.03 -0.65 -7.98
CA ALA A 168 10.27 -1.16 -7.39
C ALA A 168 10.31 -0.97 -5.85
N PRO A 169 9.82 0.16 -5.28
CA PRO A 169 9.62 0.28 -3.83
C PRO A 169 8.73 -0.81 -3.22
N LEU A 170 7.62 -1.21 -3.87
CA LEU A 170 6.78 -2.31 -3.37
C LEU A 170 7.52 -3.64 -3.39
N LEU A 171 8.29 -3.93 -4.46
CA LEU A 171 9.12 -5.14 -4.52
C LEU A 171 10.17 -5.15 -3.40
N THR A 172 10.85 -4.03 -3.16
CA THR A 172 11.83 -3.90 -2.08
C THR A 172 11.18 -4.05 -0.70
N LEU A 173 10.01 -3.43 -0.49
CA LEU A 173 9.23 -3.58 0.73
C LEU A 173 8.92 -5.05 1.02
N GLN A 174 8.33 -5.75 0.05
CA GLN A 174 7.91 -7.14 0.20
C GLN A 174 9.12 -8.06 0.43
N ALA A 175 10.21 -7.86 -0.31
CA ALA A 175 11.42 -8.68 -0.17
C ALA A 175 12.07 -8.56 1.22
N ALA A 176 12.19 -7.34 1.74
CA ALA A 176 12.77 -7.10 3.07
C ALA A 176 11.80 -7.43 4.21
N SER A 177 10.49 -7.28 3.99
CA SER A 177 9.45 -7.78 4.91
C SER A 177 9.56 -9.30 5.06
N SER A 178 9.63 -10.03 3.93
CA SER A 178 9.87 -11.48 3.94
C SER A 178 11.19 -11.87 4.61
N GLU A 179 12.22 -11.07 4.41
CA GLU A 179 13.54 -11.30 5.01
C GLU A 179 13.48 -11.27 6.53
N ALA A 180 12.92 -10.18 7.07
CA ALA A 180 12.79 -9.96 8.49
C ALA A 180 11.84 -10.99 9.13
N LYS A 181 10.70 -11.26 8.49
CA LYS A 181 9.70 -12.21 8.97
C LYS A 181 10.25 -13.64 9.02
N ALA A 182 10.92 -14.10 7.97
CA ALA A 182 11.54 -15.42 7.97
C ALA A 182 12.62 -15.54 9.05
N TYR A 183 13.40 -14.48 9.27
CA TYR A 183 14.38 -14.47 10.35
C TYR A 183 13.72 -14.55 11.73
N ASP A 184 12.66 -13.77 11.97
CA ASP A 184 11.93 -13.75 13.23
C ASP A 184 11.33 -15.11 13.60
N GLU A 185 10.76 -15.83 12.63
CA GLU A 185 10.18 -17.16 12.85
C GLU A 185 11.19 -18.19 13.33
N LEU A 186 12.43 -18.13 12.84
CA LEU A 186 13.47 -19.10 13.18
C LEU A 186 14.24 -18.72 14.46
N ASN A 187 14.22 -17.44 14.85
CA ASN A 187 15.09 -16.91 15.89
C ASN A 187 14.36 -16.29 17.07
N GLY A 188 13.02 -16.16 17.01
CA GLY A 188 12.22 -15.57 18.09
C GLY A 188 12.46 -14.06 18.26
N THR A 189 12.80 -13.35 17.18
CA THR A 189 13.05 -11.91 17.15
C THR A 189 11.84 -11.12 16.65
N ARG A 190 11.96 -9.78 16.53
CA ARG A 190 10.90 -8.89 16.01
C ARG A 190 11.40 -7.87 14.97
N TYR A 191 12.36 -8.25 14.15
CA TYR A 191 12.90 -7.40 13.09
C TYR A 191 11.85 -6.97 12.07
N HIS A 192 10.83 -7.79 11.81
CA HIS A 192 9.75 -7.46 10.88
C HIS A 192 8.96 -6.24 11.37
N ASP A 193 8.54 -6.24 12.64
CA ASP A 193 7.80 -5.11 13.22
C ASP A 193 8.63 -3.82 13.16
N ASP A 194 9.91 -3.90 13.51
CA ASP A 194 10.82 -2.76 13.49
C ASP A 194 11.01 -2.23 12.06
N TYR A 195 11.16 -3.12 11.09
CA TYR A 195 11.30 -2.78 9.68
C TYR A 195 10.05 -2.10 9.13
N VAL A 196 8.88 -2.71 9.30
CA VAL A 196 7.61 -2.18 8.76
C VAL A 196 7.28 -0.81 9.37
N ASN A 197 7.52 -0.62 10.68
CA ASN A 197 7.37 0.67 11.33
C ASN A 197 8.33 1.73 10.76
N SER A 198 9.59 1.36 10.52
CA SER A 198 10.60 2.26 9.95
C SER A 198 10.27 2.69 8.52
N VAL A 199 9.83 1.74 7.68
CA VAL A 199 9.46 2.03 6.30
C VAL A 199 8.17 2.85 6.22
N ALA A 200 7.16 2.55 7.03
CA ALA A 200 5.94 3.36 7.06
C ALA A 200 6.23 4.82 7.43
N ASN A 201 7.12 5.06 8.41
CA ASN A 201 7.60 6.40 8.74
C ASN A 201 8.39 7.06 7.60
N SER A 202 9.18 6.28 6.86
CA SER A 202 9.97 6.79 5.72
C SER A 202 9.07 7.20 4.56
N VAL A 203 8.14 6.34 4.17
CA VAL A 203 7.17 6.59 3.08
C VAL A 203 6.31 7.81 3.41
N ARG A 204 5.82 7.93 4.64
CA ARG A 204 5.13 9.14 5.12
C ARG A 204 5.96 10.41 4.90
N GLY A 205 7.26 10.34 5.18
CA GLY A 205 8.18 11.46 5.01
C GLY A 205 8.60 11.73 3.56
N GLY A 206 7.97 11.09 2.57
CA GLY A 206 8.35 11.19 1.16
C GLY A 206 9.73 10.58 0.86
N ARG A 207 10.22 9.68 1.73
CA ARG A 207 11.50 9.01 1.55
C ARG A 207 11.28 7.68 0.83
N ALA A 208 12.24 7.34 -0.04
CA ALA A 208 12.23 6.08 -0.75
C ALA A 208 12.21 4.89 0.23
N VAL A 209 11.50 3.83 -0.16
CA VAL A 209 11.57 2.53 0.52
C VAL A 209 12.99 1.98 0.40
N GLN A 210 13.52 1.49 1.52
CA GLN A 210 14.81 0.80 1.58
C GLN A 210 14.61 -0.58 2.17
N GLY A 211 15.42 -1.55 1.76
CA GLY A 211 15.46 -2.86 2.40
C GLY A 211 16.14 -2.82 3.78
N LEU A 212 16.35 -3.99 4.37
CA LEU A 212 17.15 -4.10 5.59
C LEU A 212 18.59 -3.63 5.33
N SER A 213 19.20 -3.01 6.33
CA SER A 213 20.59 -2.58 6.22
C SER A 213 21.53 -3.81 6.24
N PRO A 214 22.64 -3.79 5.49
CA PRO A 214 23.63 -4.88 5.55
C PRO A 214 24.11 -5.14 6.98
N GLY A 215 24.05 -6.40 7.42
CA GLY A 215 24.44 -6.80 8.78
C GLY A 215 23.40 -6.51 9.86
N GLN A 216 22.22 -5.96 9.50
CA GLN A 216 21.11 -5.78 10.44
C GLN A 216 20.61 -7.13 10.98
N LEU A 217 20.62 -8.17 10.15
CA LEU A 217 20.35 -9.55 10.58
C LEU A 217 21.68 -10.27 10.89
N PRO A 218 21.85 -10.80 12.12
CA PRO A 218 23.08 -11.49 12.50
C PRO A 218 23.36 -12.78 11.71
N VAL A 219 24.62 -12.95 11.31
CA VAL A 219 25.17 -14.23 10.86
C VAL A 219 25.52 -15.13 12.07
N PRO A 220 25.44 -16.47 11.94
CA PRO A 220 25.17 -17.25 10.72
C PRO A 220 23.68 -17.34 10.34
N ASN A 221 22.77 -16.93 11.22
CA ASN A 221 21.33 -17.15 11.09
C ASN A 221 20.72 -16.44 9.87
N ALA A 222 21.27 -15.29 9.44
CA ALA A 222 20.87 -14.60 8.22
C ALA A 222 21.04 -15.45 6.94
N LEU A 223 21.97 -16.41 6.98
CA LEU A 223 22.32 -17.34 5.90
C LEU A 223 21.79 -18.76 6.13
N ASP A 224 20.95 -18.99 7.15
CA ASP A 224 20.35 -20.30 7.38
C ASP A 224 19.52 -20.73 6.15
N PRO A 225 19.80 -21.88 5.50
CA PRO A 225 19.07 -22.33 4.32
C PRO A 225 17.55 -22.40 4.51
N ARG A 226 17.09 -22.69 5.74
CA ARG A 226 15.66 -22.71 6.08
C ARG A 226 15.07 -21.30 6.09
N LYS A 227 15.81 -20.31 6.59
CA LYS A 227 15.42 -18.89 6.54
C LYS A 227 15.35 -18.44 5.08
N LEU A 228 16.34 -18.75 4.25
CA LEU A 228 16.36 -18.34 2.84
C LEU A 228 15.18 -18.94 2.05
N ALA A 229 14.89 -20.23 2.26
CA ALA A 229 13.72 -20.89 1.67
C ALA A 229 12.40 -20.24 2.13
N ARG A 230 12.26 -19.97 3.43
CA ARG A 230 11.08 -19.31 3.99
C ARG A 230 10.92 -17.87 3.52
N GLN A 231 12.00 -17.12 3.44
CA GLN A 231 12.02 -15.75 2.91
C GLN A 231 11.54 -15.72 1.46
N LYS A 232 12.04 -16.65 0.62
CA LYS A 232 11.53 -16.78 -0.76
C LYS A 232 10.04 -17.09 -0.78
N PHE A 233 9.60 -18.07 0.00
CA PHE A 233 8.20 -18.46 0.06
C PHE A 233 7.28 -17.29 0.46
N LEU A 234 7.62 -16.55 1.50
CA LEU A 234 6.84 -15.38 1.93
C LEU A 234 6.82 -14.25 0.89
N PHE A 235 7.91 -14.10 0.12
CA PHE A 235 7.96 -13.12 -0.96
C PHE A 235 7.06 -13.52 -2.12
N ASP A 236 7.07 -14.80 -2.50
CA ASP A 236 6.20 -15.33 -3.54
C ASP A 236 4.72 -15.16 -3.16
N GLU A 237 4.33 -15.41 -1.91
CA GLU A 237 2.96 -15.17 -1.42
C GLU A 237 2.56 -13.69 -1.43
N GLN A 238 3.47 -12.79 -1.02
CA GLN A 238 3.22 -11.34 -1.06
C GLN A 238 3.03 -10.85 -2.50
N LEU A 239 3.87 -11.30 -3.43
CA LEU A 239 3.73 -11.02 -4.86
C LEU A 239 2.41 -11.60 -5.39
N ALA A 240 2.09 -12.84 -5.04
CA ALA A 240 0.88 -13.51 -5.52
C ALA A 240 -0.39 -12.78 -5.07
N PHE A 241 -0.42 -12.29 -3.83
CA PHE A 241 -1.53 -11.49 -3.33
C PHE A 241 -1.72 -10.20 -4.13
N VAL A 242 -0.69 -9.36 -4.25
CA VAL A 242 -0.82 -8.07 -4.94
C VAL A 242 -1.07 -8.24 -6.43
N LEU A 243 -0.35 -9.14 -7.10
CA LEU A 243 -0.52 -9.38 -8.54
C LEU A 243 -1.83 -10.11 -8.83
N GLY A 244 -2.26 -11.03 -7.97
CA GLY A 244 -3.54 -11.72 -8.10
C GLY A 244 -4.74 -10.77 -7.99
N HIS A 245 -4.66 -9.79 -7.08
CA HIS A 245 -5.64 -8.71 -6.95
C HIS A 245 -5.73 -7.89 -8.25
N GLU A 246 -4.61 -7.38 -8.75
CA GLU A 246 -4.57 -6.61 -10.00
C GLU A 246 -5.01 -7.44 -11.22
N LEU A 247 -4.60 -8.71 -11.29
CA LEU A 247 -5.00 -9.62 -12.35
C LEU A 247 -6.52 -9.83 -12.36
N ALA A 248 -7.16 -9.88 -11.18
CA ALA A 248 -8.60 -9.96 -11.04
C ALA A 248 -9.32 -8.75 -11.64
N HIS A 249 -8.79 -7.53 -11.47
CA HIS A 249 -9.37 -6.35 -12.16
C HIS A 249 -9.42 -6.51 -13.68
N HIS A 250 -8.50 -7.26 -14.28
CA HIS A 250 -8.56 -7.60 -15.70
C HIS A 250 -9.57 -8.71 -16.01
N TYR A 251 -9.40 -9.93 -15.47
CA TYR A 251 -10.26 -11.05 -15.89
C TYR A 251 -11.69 -10.96 -15.38
N ARG A 252 -11.97 -10.19 -14.31
CA ARG A 252 -13.33 -9.84 -13.85
C ARG A 252 -13.93 -8.65 -14.59
N GLY A 253 -13.11 -7.91 -15.36
CA GLY A 253 -13.56 -6.87 -16.27
C GLY A 253 -13.71 -5.49 -15.68
N HIS A 254 -13.19 -5.24 -14.47
CA HIS A 254 -13.20 -3.94 -13.82
C HIS A 254 -12.47 -2.87 -14.67
N THR A 255 -11.43 -3.28 -15.40
CA THR A 255 -10.65 -2.40 -16.30
C THR A 255 -11.27 -2.20 -17.69
N GLY A 256 -12.16 -3.09 -18.13
CA GLY A 256 -12.73 -3.10 -19.48
C GLY A 256 -11.79 -3.57 -20.61
N CYS A 257 -10.50 -3.21 -20.60
CA CYS A 257 -9.59 -3.50 -21.72
C CYS A 257 -9.25 -4.99 -21.92
N ALA A 258 -9.20 -5.79 -20.86
CA ALA A 258 -8.96 -7.23 -20.99
C ALA A 258 -10.16 -8.01 -21.59
N ASN A 259 -11.31 -7.34 -21.75
CA ASN A 259 -12.54 -7.91 -22.32
C ASN A 259 -13.00 -7.21 -23.61
N GLY A 260 -12.12 -6.43 -24.26
CA GLY A 260 -12.45 -5.71 -25.49
C GLY A 260 -13.38 -4.51 -25.29
N GLY A 261 -13.54 -4.02 -24.05
CA GLY A 261 -14.29 -2.81 -23.74
C GLY A 261 -13.50 -1.53 -24.04
N ALA A 262 -14.22 -0.44 -24.34
CA ALA A 262 -13.61 0.88 -24.47
C ALA A 262 -13.13 1.39 -23.10
N SER A 263 -11.87 1.85 -23.02
CA SER A 263 -11.31 2.46 -21.82
C SER A 263 -10.62 3.79 -22.18
N THR A 264 -10.66 4.75 -21.26
CA THR A 264 -9.80 5.94 -21.29
C THR A 264 -8.40 5.53 -20.88
N GLY A 265 -7.57 5.22 -21.88
CA GLY A 265 -6.21 4.70 -21.66
C GLY A 265 -5.23 5.71 -21.05
N VAL A 266 -4.29 5.21 -20.25
CA VAL A 266 -3.19 5.96 -19.63
C VAL A 266 -1.90 5.16 -19.84
N SER A 267 -0.78 5.77 -20.25
CA SER A 267 0.47 5.01 -20.42
C SER A 267 1.10 4.64 -19.08
N ALA A 268 1.85 3.54 -19.03
CA ALA A 268 2.46 3.02 -17.79
C ALA A 268 3.32 4.05 -17.04
N GLU A 269 4.00 4.93 -17.77
CA GLU A 269 4.84 6.01 -17.24
C GLU A 269 4.02 7.23 -16.78
N ASP A 270 2.83 7.42 -17.35
CA ASP A 270 1.89 8.49 -16.98
C ASP A 270 1.09 8.10 -15.73
N ILE A 271 0.87 6.80 -15.47
CA ILE A 271 0.11 6.32 -14.30
C ILE A 271 0.79 6.67 -12.98
N GLY A 272 2.12 6.60 -12.88
CA GLY A 272 2.84 7.03 -11.66
C GLY A 272 2.55 8.49 -11.25
N ARG A 273 2.04 9.31 -12.19
CA ARG A 273 1.63 10.70 -11.94
C ARG A 273 0.11 10.92 -11.94
N LEU A 274 -0.67 9.98 -12.50
CA LEU A 274 -2.13 10.10 -12.69
C LEU A 274 -2.98 9.31 -11.70
N LEU A 275 -2.35 8.65 -10.71
CA LEU A 275 -3.07 7.99 -9.61
C LEU A 275 -3.89 8.96 -8.74
N SER A 276 -3.70 10.27 -8.89
CA SER A 276 -4.46 11.27 -8.13
C SER A 276 -5.80 11.71 -8.76
N ASN A 277 -6.09 11.54 -10.07
CA ASN A 277 -7.19 12.32 -10.68
C ASN A 277 -8.03 11.67 -11.80
N THR A 278 -7.88 10.38 -12.12
CA THR A 278 -8.59 9.83 -13.32
C THR A 278 -9.11 8.42 -13.19
N VAL A 279 -9.04 7.86 -12.00
CA VAL A 279 -9.67 6.58 -11.70
C VAL A 279 -10.89 6.92 -10.83
N PRO A 280 -12.12 6.66 -11.30
CA PRO A 280 -13.29 6.95 -10.47
C PRO A 280 -13.08 6.20 -9.16
N ILE A 281 -13.16 6.91 -8.03
CA ILE A 281 -13.18 6.39 -6.66
C ILE A 281 -13.98 5.08 -6.71
N PHE A 282 -13.27 3.95 -6.79
CA PHE A 282 -13.89 2.76 -7.37
C PHE A 282 -14.98 2.27 -6.43
N ASN A 283 -16.07 1.82 -7.05
CA ASN A 283 -17.17 1.14 -6.40
C ASN A 283 -16.59 0.05 -5.50
N GLN A 284 -16.56 0.27 -4.18
CA GLN A 284 -16.05 -0.66 -3.15
C GLN A 284 -16.34 -2.16 -3.45
N PRO A 285 -17.51 -2.54 -3.99
CA PRO A 285 -17.76 -3.91 -4.44
C PRO A 285 -16.74 -4.51 -5.43
N LEU A 286 -16.18 -3.74 -6.37
CA LEU A 286 -15.19 -4.23 -7.34
C LEU A 286 -13.84 -4.56 -6.68
N GLU A 287 -13.44 -3.75 -5.71
CA GLU A 287 -12.21 -3.98 -4.92
C GLU A 287 -12.33 -5.22 -4.04
N VAL A 288 -13.50 -5.42 -3.43
CA VAL A 288 -13.81 -6.66 -2.69
C VAL A 288 -13.84 -7.85 -3.63
N GLU A 289 -14.41 -7.70 -4.83
CA GLU A 289 -14.41 -8.76 -5.84
C GLU A 289 -12.98 -9.12 -6.25
N ALA A 290 -12.12 -8.12 -6.45
CA ALA A 290 -10.71 -8.32 -6.76
C ALA A 290 -9.95 -9.01 -5.62
N ASP A 291 -10.21 -8.65 -4.36
CA ASP A 291 -9.65 -9.37 -3.19
C ASP A 291 -10.07 -10.84 -3.16
N VAL A 292 -11.37 -11.12 -3.28
CA VAL A 292 -11.90 -12.49 -3.24
C VAL A 292 -11.30 -13.33 -4.36
N HIS A 293 -11.32 -12.81 -5.59
CA HIS A 293 -10.85 -13.55 -6.76
C HIS A 293 -9.32 -13.65 -6.80
N GLY A 294 -8.59 -12.62 -6.38
CA GLY A 294 -7.14 -12.61 -6.28
C GLY A 294 -6.60 -13.57 -5.22
N VAL A 295 -7.25 -13.64 -4.04
CA VAL A 295 -6.91 -14.62 -3.00
C VAL A 295 -7.18 -16.04 -3.47
N ARG A 296 -8.33 -16.31 -4.10
CA ARG A 296 -8.59 -17.64 -4.70
C ARG A 296 -7.54 -18.00 -5.74
N ASN A 297 -7.19 -17.06 -6.62
CA ASN A 297 -6.16 -17.30 -7.63
C ASN A 297 -4.79 -17.59 -7.00
N THR A 298 -4.43 -16.86 -5.94
CA THR A 298 -3.20 -17.10 -5.15
C THR A 298 -3.17 -18.52 -4.60
N LEU A 299 -4.24 -18.98 -3.97
CA LEU A 299 -4.32 -20.32 -3.37
C LEU A 299 -4.33 -21.41 -4.45
N ASP A 300 -5.07 -21.21 -5.54
CA ASP A 300 -5.12 -22.12 -6.69
C ASP A 300 -3.75 -22.25 -7.39
N ALA A 301 -2.97 -21.18 -7.44
CA ALA A 301 -1.59 -21.20 -7.94
C ALA A 301 -0.64 -21.85 -6.94
N GLY A 302 -0.83 -21.57 -5.65
CA GLY A 302 -0.04 -22.08 -4.53
C GLY A 302 -0.03 -23.58 -4.44
N VAL A 303 -1.19 -24.24 -4.55
CA VAL A 303 -1.28 -25.71 -4.52
C VAL A 303 -0.59 -26.40 -5.69
N ARG A 304 -0.28 -25.67 -6.76
CA ARG A 304 0.44 -26.18 -7.93
C ARG A 304 1.95 -25.96 -7.82
N GLN A 305 2.41 -25.22 -6.81
CA GLN A 305 3.84 -25.01 -6.56
C GLN A 305 4.49 -26.25 -5.95
N GLN A 306 5.81 -26.34 -6.10
CA GLN A 306 6.59 -27.39 -5.45
C GLN A 306 6.80 -27.05 -3.96
N GLY A 307 6.57 -28.03 -3.08
CA GLY A 307 6.73 -27.87 -1.64
C GLY A 307 5.42 -27.52 -0.96
N ALA A 308 5.47 -26.58 -0.01
CA ALA A 308 4.28 -26.14 0.70
C ALA A 308 3.36 -25.30 -0.21
N PRO A 309 2.03 -25.43 -0.08
CA PRO A 309 1.10 -24.58 -0.81
C PRO A 309 1.15 -23.14 -0.25
N TRP A 310 0.98 -22.15 -1.12
CA TRP A 310 0.75 -20.77 -0.70
C TRP A 310 -0.54 -20.63 0.10
N THR A 311 -0.56 -19.63 0.96
CA THR A 311 -1.60 -19.28 1.93
C THR A 311 -1.91 -17.79 1.86
N GLU A 312 -2.80 -17.31 2.74
CA GLU A 312 -3.08 -15.90 2.94
C GLU A 312 -2.02 -15.13 3.74
N GLU A 313 -0.94 -15.78 4.19
CA GLU A 313 0.06 -15.15 5.07
C GLU A 313 0.79 -13.97 4.39
N GLY A 314 1.24 -14.12 3.14
CA GLY A 314 1.80 -13.00 2.37
C GLY A 314 0.82 -11.82 2.23
N ALA A 315 -0.48 -12.09 2.12
CA ALA A 315 -1.49 -11.03 2.12
C ALA A 315 -1.52 -10.30 3.47
N MET A 316 -1.40 -11.04 4.59
CA MET A 316 -1.37 -10.44 5.93
C MET A 316 -0.13 -9.56 6.14
N LEU A 317 1.04 -9.96 5.64
CA LEU A 317 2.26 -9.13 5.70
C LEU A 317 2.09 -7.82 4.91
N THR A 318 1.54 -7.91 3.70
CA THR A 318 1.31 -6.74 2.84
C THR A 318 0.29 -5.79 3.49
N LEU A 319 -0.83 -6.33 3.98
CA LEU A 319 -1.89 -5.53 4.60
C LEU A 319 -1.48 -4.94 5.96
N ASP A 320 -0.61 -5.61 6.74
CA ASP A 320 -0.07 -5.05 7.99
C ASP A 320 0.75 -3.78 7.72
N PHE A 321 1.60 -3.77 6.69
CA PHE A 321 2.32 -2.56 6.28
C PHE A 321 1.36 -1.42 5.96
N PHE A 322 0.37 -1.65 5.09
CA PHE A 322 -0.57 -0.59 4.71
C PHE A 322 -1.45 -0.16 5.89
N ASN A 323 -1.75 -1.05 6.82
CA ASN A 323 -2.51 -0.74 8.04
C ASN A 323 -1.72 0.12 9.02
N ARG A 324 -0.39 -0.04 9.08
CA ARG A 324 0.48 0.86 9.87
C ARG A 324 0.66 2.19 9.18
N LEU A 325 0.82 2.16 7.85
CA LEU A 325 0.95 3.36 7.03
C LEU A 325 -0.29 4.27 7.14
N SER A 326 -1.49 3.70 7.16
CA SER A 326 -2.75 4.46 7.27
C SER A 326 -2.97 5.15 8.62
N GLN A 327 -2.27 4.73 9.68
CA GLN A 327 -2.38 5.35 11.02
C GLN A 327 -1.76 6.75 11.08
N PHE A 328 -0.98 7.15 10.08
CA PHE A 328 -0.22 8.41 10.10
C PHE A 328 -0.98 9.64 9.54
N GLY A 329 -2.29 9.53 9.29
CA GLY A 329 -3.16 10.66 8.94
C GLY A 329 -3.45 10.83 7.44
N PRO A 330 -4.22 11.87 7.05
CA PRO A 330 -4.80 11.98 5.71
C PRO A 330 -3.79 12.29 4.59
N GLU A 331 -2.60 12.81 4.90
CA GLU A 331 -1.55 13.07 3.90
C GLU A 331 -1.02 11.78 3.26
N VAL A 332 -1.07 10.66 3.99
CA VAL A 332 -0.66 9.34 3.51
C VAL A 332 -1.75 8.67 2.67
N LEU A 333 -3.01 9.09 2.84
CA LEU A 333 -4.12 8.74 1.96
C LEU A 333 -3.96 9.35 0.56
N LEU A 334 -2.87 10.09 0.28
CA LEU A 334 -2.54 10.57 -1.06
C LEU A 334 -1.60 9.64 -1.83
N LEU A 335 -1.13 8.54 -1.23
CA LEU A 335 -0.42 7.49 -1.95
C LEU A 335 -1.40 6.71 -2.83
N GLY A 336 -1.01 6.41 -4.07
CA GLY A 336 -1.91 5.81 -5.05
C GLY A 336 -2.64 4.57 -4.54
N PHE A 337 -1.98 3.71 -3.76
CA PHE A 337 -2.61 2.53 -3.17
C PHE A 337 -3.79 2.84 -2.23
N LEU A 338 -3.62 3.77 -1.28
CA LEU A 338 -4.65 4.09 -0.27
C LEU A 338 -5.76 4.99 -0.84
N GLN A 339 -5.53 5.60 -2.00
CA GLN A 339 -6.56 6.32 -2.76
C GLN A 339 -7.49 5.38 -3.53
N THR A 340 -6.94 4.27 -4.06
CA THR A 340 -7.69 3.39 -4.96
C THR A 340 -8.24 2.14 -4.28
N HIS A 341 -7.67 1.71 -3.16
CA HIS A 341 -8.07 0.47 -2.46
C HIS A 341 -8.77 0.73 -1.11
N PRO A 342 -9.69 -0.16 -0.67
CA PRO A 342 -10.29 -0.08 0.65
C PRO A 342 -9.25 -0.17 1.77
N HIS A 343 -9.56 0.42 2.92
CA HIS A 343 -8.68 0.38 4.10
C HIS A 343 -8.34 -1.07 4.51
N PRO A 344 -7.10 -1.39 4.89
CA PRO A 344 -6.69 -2.75 5.25
C PRO A 344 -7.56 -3.41 6.34
N THR A 345 -8.02 -2.67 7.35
CA THR A 345 -8.95 -3.21 8.38
C THR A 345 -10.25 -3.79 7.80
N PHE A 346 -10.68 -3.30 6.63
CA PHE A 346 -11.83 -3.86 5.91
C PHE A 346 -11.43 -5.07 5.06
N ARG A 347 -10.27 -5.02 4.39
CA ARG A 347 -9.77 -6.10 3.52
C ARG A 347 -9.32 -7.35 4.27
N ILE A 348 -8.68 -7.21 5.43
CA ILE A 348 -8.16 -8.33 6.24
C ILE A 348 -9.23 -9.42 6.49
N PRO A 349 -10.43 -9.13 7.02
CA PRO A 349 -11.44 -10.17 7.24
C PRO A 349 -11.95 -10.79 5.92
N ILE A 350 -12.00 -10.06 4.81
CA ILE A 350 -12.36 -10.59 3.49
C ILE A 350 -11.33 -11.61 3.02
N VAL A 351 -10.05 -11.26 3.09
CA VAL A 351 -8.95 -12.14 2.69
C VAL A 351 -8.94 -13.43 3.52
N GLN A 352 -9.00 -13.30 4.84
CA GLN A 352 -8.97 -14.46 5.75
C GLN A 352 -10.19 -15.38 5.56
N SER A 353 -11.39 -14.80 5.44
CA SER A 353 -12.60 -15.59 5.23
C SER A 353 -12.61 -16.26 3.86
N THR A 354 -12.12 -15.60 2.82
CA THR A 354 -11.98 -16.20 1.48
C THR A 354 -11.03 -17.40 1.52
N ALA A 355 -9.87 -17.26 2.16
CA ALA A 355 -8.90 -18.35 2.27
C ALA A 355 -9.45 -19.51 3.11
N GLN A 356 -10.15 -19.21 4.21
CA GLN A 356 -10.83 -20.22 5.01
C GLN A 356 -11.88 -20.99 4.20
N GLN A 357 -12.72 -20.30 3.41
CA GLN A 357 -13.73 -20.93 2.57
C GLN A 357 -13.11 -21.81 1.49
N TRP A 358 -12.03 -21.35 0.85
CA TRP A 358 -11.29 -22.14 -0.12
C TRP A 358 -10.70 -23.42 0.50
N ARG A 359 -10.18 -23.33 1.74
CA ARG A 359 -9.70 -24.51 2.48
C ARG A 359 -10.86 -25.48 2.80
N GLN A 360 -12.02 -24.95 3.19
CA GLN A 360 -13.22 -25.75 3.49
C GLN A 360 -13.80 -26.44 2.26
N SER A 361 -13.64 -25.87 1.06
CA SER A 361 -14.06 -26.51 -0.20
C SER A 361 -13.07 -27.55 -0.72
N GLY A 362 -11.97 -27.82 0.01
CA GLY A 362 -10.92 -28.73 -0.45
C GLY A 362 -10.17 -28.20 -1.67
N GLY A 363 -10.09 -26.87 -1.83
CA GLY A 363 -9.47 -26.23 -2.99
C GLY A 363 -10.30 -26.33 -4.27
N GLN A 364 -11.60 -26.66 -4.17
CA GLN A 364 -12.50 -26.57 -5.31
C GLN A 364 -13.02 -25.14 -5.44
N SER A 365 -12.82 -24.54 -6.61
CA SER A 365 -13.51 -23.33 -7.04
C SER A 365 -15.01 -23.64 -7.06
N GLN A 366 -15.84 -22.90 -6.31
CA GLN A 366 -17.28 -23.18 -6.31
C GLN A 366 -17.84 -23.10 -7.74
N PRO A 367 -18.56 -24.14 -8.22
CA PRO A 367 -19.24 -24.07 -9.50
C PRO A 367 -20.32 -22.98 -9.40
N GLY A 368 -20.38 -22.09 -10.39
CA GLY A 368 -21.12 -20.84 -10.37
C GLY A 368 -22.50 -20.93 -9.70
N GLY A 369 -22.68 -20.16 -8.62
CA GLY A 369 -23.95 -20.01 -7.92
C GLY A 369 -23.86 -19.22 -6.60
N THR A 370 -24.48 -18.04 -6.62
CA THR A 370 -24.93 -17.17 -5.50
C THR A 370 -23.88 -16.72 -4.47
N ASN A 371 -23.40 -15.50 -4.69
CA ASN A 371 -22.58 -14.67 -3.80
C ASN A 371 -21.11 -15.11 -3.63
N PRO A 372 -20.16 -14.54 -4.41
CA PRO A 372 -18.74 -14.81 -4.22
C PRO A 372 -18.22 -14.25 -2.90
N PHE A 373 -18.99 -13.40 -2.22
CA PHE A 373 -18.63 -12.73 -1.00
C PHE A 373 -18.89 -13.60 0.24
N PRO A 374 -17.98 -13.57 1.22
CA PRO A 374 -18.13 -14.30 2.47
C PRO A 374 -19.24 -13.76 3.39
N PHE A 375 -19.91 -12.68 2.96
CA PHE A 375 -21.03 -12.03 3.63
C PHE A 375 -22.04 -11.50 2.59
N PRO A 376 -23.31 -11.25 2.98
CA PRO A 376 -24.26 -10.54 2.13
C PRO A 376 -23.75 -9.12 1.88
N LEU A 377 -23.60 -8.71 0.63
CA LEU A 377 -23.31 -7.31 0.33
C LEU A 377 -24.56 -6.46 0.57
N PRO A 378 -24.42 -5.25 1.13
CA PRO A 378 -25.56 -4.35 1.32
C PRO A 378 -26.15 -3.83 0.00
N PHE A 379 -25.50 -4.09 -1.14
CA PHE A 379 -25.94 -3.66 -2.46
C PHE A 379 -25.66 -4.73 -3.53
N PRO A 380 -26.51 -4.84 -4.57
CA PRO A 380 -26.26 -5.72 -5.71
C PRO A 380 -25.06 -5.25 -6.55
N ILE A 381 -24.25 -6.21 -7.02
CA ILE A 381 -23.15 -5.92 -7.95
C ILE A 381 -23.65 -6.07 -9.40
N PRO A 382 -23.48 -5.04 -10.25
CA PRO A 382 -23.75 -5.18 -11.68
C PRO A 382 -22.94 -6.33 -12.30
N GLY A 383 -23.62 -7.34 -12.85
CA GLY A 383 -22.97 -8.48 -13.52
C GLY A 383 -22.90 -9.77 -12.69
N LEU A 384 -23.24 -9.73 -11.40
CA LEU A 384 -23.57 -10.91 -10.61
C LEU A 384 -25.10 -11.00 -10.53
N GLY A 385 -25.70 -11.93 -11.27
CA GLY A 385 -27.14 -12.16 -11.22
C GLY A 385 -27.60 -12.47 -9.78
N ASN A 386 -28.85 -12.10 -9.47
CA ASN A 386 -29.51 -12.30 -8.17
C ASN A 386 -29.32 -13.68 -7.57
#